data_AF-A0AAW0LBI1-F1
#
_entry.id   AF-A0AAW0LBI1-F1
#
_cell.length_a   1.000
_cell.length_b   1.000
_cell.length_c   1.000
_cell.angle_alpha   90.00
_cell.angle_beta   90.00
_cell.angle_gamma   90.00
#
_symmetry.space_group_name_H-M   'P 1'
#
loop_
_entity.id
_entity.type
_entity.pdbx_description
1 polymer ?
#
loop_
_entity_poly.entity_id
_entity_poly.type
_entity_poly.pdbx_seq_one_letter_code
_entity_poly.pdbx_strand_id
1 'polypeptide(L)'
;MNVLNHCHSPKAAESLNGIRMEMTDAAFPLLKDVEVCKDVNIAVILGGYPWKKITLRKDMLSTNVFIYKAQALALEEHATVDCKVTI
;
A
#
# COMPACT_ATOMS: atom_id res chain seq x y z
N MET A 1 -15.15 -2.65 4.55
CA MET A 1 -14.46 -3.68 5.39
C MET A 1 -13.18 -3.03 5.88
N ASN A 2 -12.81 -3.12 7.17
CA ASN A 2 -11.95 -2.23 7.99
C ASN A 2 -10.49 -1.91 7.58
N VAL A 3 -10.18 -0.64 7.26
CA VAL A 3 -8.84 -0.11 6.94
C VAL A 3 -7.72 -0.69 7.83
N LEU A 4 -6.82 -1.46 7.22
CA LEU A 4 -5.63 -2.04 7.84
C LEU A 4 -4.59 -0.95 8.11
N ASN A 5 -4.35 -0.65 9.38
CA ASN A 5 -3.23 0.18 9.87
C ASN A 5 -1.83 -0.46 9.65
N HIS A 6 -1.72 -1.58 8.94
CA HIS A 6 -0.47 -2.35 8.80
C HIS A 6 0.32 -2.08 7.51
N CYS A 7 -0.26 -1.39 6.51
CA CYS A 7 0.44 -1.07 5.25
C CYS A 7 0.97 0.37 5.16
N HIS A 8 0.68 1.24 6.12
CA HIS A 8 1.02 2.66 6.02
C HIS A 8 1.60 3.22 7.33
N SER A 9 2.52 4.18 7.20
CA SER A 9 3.00 4.96 8.34
C SER A 9 1.82 5.68 9.01
N PRO A 10 1.77 5.80 10.35
CA PRO A 10 0.71 6.54 11.04
C PRO A 10 0.55 8.00 10.58
N LYS A 11 1.58 8.57 9.93
CA LYS A 11 1.50 9.90 9.28
C LYS A 11 0.57 9.97 8.07
N ALA A 12 0.31 8.84 7.40
CA ALA A 12 -0.48 8.79 6.17
C ALA A 12 -1.97 8.52 6.42
N ALA A 13 -2.36 8.12 7.64
CA ALA A 13 -3.74 7.74 7.95
C ALA A 13 -4.75 8.86 7.69
N GLU A 14 -4.39 10.10 8.03
CA GLU A 14 -5.24 11.27 7.80
C GLU A 14 -5.39 11.59 6.32
N SER A 15 -4.30 11.57 5.56
CA SER A 15 -4.33 11.79 4.10
C SER A 15 -5.12 10.72 3.36
N LEU A 16 -5.01 9.46 3.78
CA LEU A 16 -5.78 8.35 3.22
C LEU A 16 -7.29 8.52 3.46
N ASN A 17 -7.68 9.05 4.62
CA ASN A 17 -9.08 9.36 4.87
C ASN A 17 -9.59 10.47 3.94
N GLY A 18 -8.76 11.48 3.64
CA GLY A 18 -9.04 12.49 2.61
C GLY A 18 -9.31 11.88 1.23
N ILE A 19 -8.41 11.01 0.76
CA ILE A 19 -8.54 10.33 -0.54
C ILE A 19 -9.82 9.48 -0.59
N ARG A 20 -10.15 8.80 0.51
CA ARG A 20 -11.39 8.04 0.61
C ARG A 20 -12.62 8.93 0.43
N MET A 21 -12.66 10.09 1.07
CA MET A 21 -13.78 11.04 0.91
C MET A 21 -13.89 11.48 -0.55
N GLU A 22 -12.79 11.86 -1.19
CA GLU A 22 -12.77 12.26 -2.61
C GLU A 22 -13.25 11.15 -3.55
N MET A 23 -12.82 9.91 -3.33
CA MET A 23 -13.27 8.76 -4.13
C MET A 23 -14.76 8.46 -3.94
N THR A 24 -15.29 8.70 -2.75
CA THR A 24 -16.72 8.53 -2.45
C THR A 24 -17.54 9.62 -3.16
N ASP A 25 -17.09 10.86 -3.10
CA ASP A 25 -17.74 12.01 -3.76
C ASP A 25 -17.69 11.92 -5.28
N ALA A 26 -16.64 11.32 -5.84
CA ALA A 26 -16.50 11.06 -7.28
C ALA A 26 -17.53 10.05 -7.84
N ALA A 27 -18.25 9.32 -6.98
CA ALA A 27 -19.38 8.45 -7.34
C ALA A 27 -19.09 7.49 -8.51
N PHE A 28 -17.90 6.90 -8.55
CA PHE A 28 -17.53 5.98 -9.62
C PHE A 28 -18.45 4.74 -9.64
N PRO A 29 -19.13 4.44 -10.75
CA PRO A 29 -20.13 3.36 -10.80
C PRO A 29 -19.54 1.96 -10.60
N LEU A 30 -18.23 1.80 -10.83
CA LEU A 30 -17.50 0.54 -10.63
C LEU A 30 -16.87 0.43 -9.24
N LEU A 31 -16.79 1.53 -8.50
CA LEU A 31 -16.16 1.58 -7.19
C LEU A 31 -17.19 1.22 -6.12
N LYS A 32 -17.09 -0.01 -5.60
CA LYS A 32 -18.04 -0.53 -4.60
C LYS A 32 -17.73 -0.05 -3.18
N ASP A 33 -16.46 -0.06 -2.80
CA ASP A 33 -15.98 0.37 -1.49
C ASP A 33 -14.50 0.76 -1.61
N VAL A 34 -14.05 1.65 -0.72
CA VAL A 34 -12.65 2.09 -0.61
C VAL A 34 -12.14 1.65 0.76
N GLU A 35 -12.15 0.35 1.02
CA GLU A 35 -11.58 -0.21 2.25
C GLU A 35 -11.16 -1.70 2.13
N VAL A 36 -10.14 -2.08 2.90
CA VAL A 36 -9.51 -3.41 3.17
C VAL A 36 -8.74 -4.14 2.07
N CYS A 37 -7.51 -4.49 2.45
CA CYS A 37 -6.70 -5.55 1.84
C CYS A 37 -7.17 -6.92 2.34
N LYS A 38 -8.25 -7.47 1.79
CA LYS A 38 -8.59 -8.90 1.87
C LYS A 38 -9.05 -9.33 0.50
N ASP A 39 -8.73 -10.56 0.14
CA ASP A 39 -9.00 -11.11 -1.18
C ASP A 39 -8.41 -10.22 -2.29
N VAL A 40 -7.19 -9.72 -2.08
CA VAL A 40 -6.53 -8.82 -3.02
C VAL A 40 -6.16 -9.58 -4.28
N ASN A 41 -6.82 -9.28 -5.42
CA ASN A 41 -6.46 -9.82 -6.73
C ASN A 41 -5.36 -9.02 -7.45
N ILE A 42 -5.23 -7.73 -7.15
CA ILE A 42 -4.22 -6.85 -7.74
C ILE A 42 -3.62 -5.99 -6.64
N ALA A 43 -2.31 -6.04 -6.47
CA ALA A 43 -1.56 -5.22 -5.54
C ALA A 43 -0.61 -4.29 -6.31
N VAL A 44 -0.71 -2.99 -6.06
CA VAL A 44 0.18 -1.98 -6.65
C VAL A 44 0.95 -1.29 -5.52
N ILE A 45 2.26 -1.52 -5.48
CA ILE A 45 3.14 -1.03 -4.43
C ILE A 45 3.87 0.20 -4.96
N LEU A 46 3.41 1.40 -4.60
CA LEU A 46 4.00 2.67 -5.05
C LEU A 46 4.95 3.30 -4.01
N GLY A 47 5.01 2.72 -2.80
CA GLY A 47 5.72 3.29 -1.65
C GLY A 47 7.07 2.63 -1.40
N GLY A 48 8.10 3.44 -1.17
CA GLY A 48 9.43 3.01 -0.78
C GLY A 48 10.21 4.12 -0.07
N TYR A 49 11.36 3.79 0.49
CA TYR A 49 12.27 4.76 1.07
C TYR A 49 12.84 5.67 -0.04
N PRO A 50 12.57 6.99 0.01
CA PRO A 50 12.98 7.90 -1.05
C PRO A 50 14.49 8.09 -1.05
N TRP A 51 15.05 8.22 -2.25
CA TRP A 51 16.46 8.56 -2.39
C TRP A 51 16.72 10.00 -1.91
N LYS A 52 17.66 10.18 -0.98
CA LYS A 52 18.10 11.50 -0.51
C LYS A 52 19.55 11.73 -0.91
N LYS A 53 19.94 12.98 -1.17
CA LYS A 53 21.32 13.36 -1.58
C LYS A 53 22.43 12.82 -0.68
N ILE A 54 22.14 12.58 0.61
CA ILE A 54 23.12 12.16 1.61
C ILE A 54 23.09 10.61 1.80
N THR A 55 22.10 9.93 1.23
CA THR A 55 21.91 8.49 1.40
C THR A 55 22.75 7.70 0.40
N LEU A 56 23.61 6.82 0.91
CA LEU A 56 24.30 5.84 0.07
C LEU A 56 23.28 4.94 -0.61
N ARG A 57 23.49 4.65 -1.89
CA ARG A 57 22.61 3.78 -2.67
C ARG A 57 22.39 2.42 -2.00
N LYS A 58 23.44 1.87 -1.37
CA LYS A 58 23.37 0.60 -0.64
C LYS A 58 22.36 0.67 0.51
N ASP A 59 22.41 1.72 1.32
CA ASP A 59 21.53 1.85 2.49
C ASP A 59 20.07 2.06 2.05
N MET A 60 19.83 2.86 1.01
CA MET A 60 18.50 3.03 0.42
C MET A 60 17.93 1.70 -0.10
N LEU A 61 18.74 0.89 -0.80
CA LEU A 61 18.32 -0.43 -1.26
C LEU A 61 18.02 -1.36 -0.09
N SER A 62 18.89 -1.40 0.93
CA SER A 62 18.69 -2.22 2.12
C SER A 62 17.39 -1.86 2.84
N THR A 63 17.09 -0.57 3.04
CA THR A 63 15.82 -0.15 3.66
C THR A 63 14.61 -0.56 2.81
N ASN A 64 14.68 -0.40 1.49
CA ASN A 64 13.58 -0.80 0.61
C ASN A 64 13.33 -2.31 0.61
N VAL A 65 14.38 -3.14 0.70
CA VAL A 65 14.23 -4.59 0.82
C VAL A 65 13.41 -4.96 2.06
N PHE A 66 13.62 -4.29 3.20
CA PHE A 66 12.83 -4.53 4.40
C PHE A 66 11.36 -4.12 4.23
N ILE A 67 11.10 -2.99 3.57
CA ILE A 67 9.74 -2.52 3.28
C ILE A 67 9.00 -3.52 2.39
N TYR A 68 9.61 -3.92 1.27
CA TYR A 68 9.00 -4.86 0.33
C TYR A 68 8.81 -6.25 0.95
N LYS A 69 9.71 -6.68 1.84
CA LYS A 69 9.53 -7.93 2.58
C LYS A 69 8.30 -7.90 3.49
N ALA A 70 8.11 -6.81 4.24
CA ALA A 70 6.95 -6.67 5.11
C ALA A 70 5.63 -6.64 4.30
N GLN A 71 5.63 -5.95 3.16
CA GLN A 71 4.47 -5.92 2.25
C GLN A 71 4.19 -7.29 1.61
N ALA A 72 5.24 -8.02 1.23
CA ALA A 72 5.09 -9.37 0.68
C ALA A 72 4.47 -10.34 1.70
N LEU A 73 4.89 -10.27 2.96
CA LEU A 73 4.28 -11.06 4.04
C LEU A 73 2.81 -10.69 4.27
N ALA A 74 2.48 -9.40 4.25
CA ALA A 74 1.08 -8.96 4.36
C ALA A 74 0.23 -9.43 3.17
N LEU A 75 0.80 -9.50 1.96
CA LEU A 75 0.13 -10.08 0.79
C LEU A 75 -0.06 -11.58 0.93
N GLU A 76 0.93 -12.31 1.47
CA GLU A 76 0.80 -13.76 1.71
C GLU A 76 -0.38 -14.08 2.65
N GLU A 77 -0.66 -13.23 3.63
CA GLU A 77 -1.77 -13.40 4.59
C GLU A 77 -3.14 -12.94 4.07
N HIS A 78 -3.18 -12.08 3.03
CA HIS A 78 -4.41 -11.35 2.67
C HIS A 78 -4.77 -11.35 1.18
N ALA A 79 -3.86 -11.77 0.30
CA ALA A 79 -4.07 -11.80 -1.13
C ALA A 79 -4.63 -13.15 -1.60
N THR A 80 -5.23 -13.14 -2.79
CA THR A 80 -5.63 -14.39 -3.45
C THR A 80 -4.41 -15.11 -4.02
N VAL A 81 -4.52 -16.43 -4.23
CA VAL A 81 -3.44 -17.25 -4.80
C VAL A 81 -3.01 -16.76 -6.19
N ASP A 82 -3.90 -16.11 -6.93
CA ASP A 82 -3.67 -15.56 -8.28
C ASP A 82 -3.34 -14.06 -8.29
N CYS A 83 -3.05 -13.47 -7.12
CA CYS A 83 -2.83 -12.03 -7.01
C CYS A 83 -1.69 -11.55 -7.91
N LYS A 84 -1.98 -10.51 -8.70
CA LYS A 84 -1.01 -9.85 -9.56
C LYS A 84 -0.38 -8.69 -8.80
N VAL A 85 0.93 -8.75 -8.61
CA VAL A 85 1.69 -7.71 -7.89
C VAL A 85 2.50 -6.88 -8.89
N THR A 86 2.47 -5.56 -8.73
CA THR A 86 3.33 -4.60 -9.44
C THR A 86 3.98 -3.66 -8.42
N ILE A 87 5.28 -3.46 -8.56
CA ILE A 87 6.15 -2.59 -7.75
C ILE A 87 6.71 -1.46 -8.60
#